data_AF-A0A942IH22-F1
#
_entry.id   AF-A0A942IH22-F1
#
_cell.length_a   1.000
_cell.length_b   1.000
_cell.length_c   1.000
_cell.angle_alpha   90.00
_cell.angle_beta   90.00
_cell.angle_gamma   90.00
#
_symmetry.space_group_name_H-M   'P 1'
#
loop_
_entity.id
_entity.type
_entity.pdbx_description
1 polymer ?
#
loop_
_entity_poly.entity_id
_entity_poly.type
_entity_poly.pdbx_seq_one_letter_code
_entity_poly.pdbx_strand_id
1 'polypeptide(L)'
;MNRKIAKFVKSLNEKTKPIVLEILESPTKWNLIQFYKANPFSIHTPRGLANIIGRKPSAVSKEVECLARAGVLKKISDNEDLSAIYSYDPEKVMVKIVDSLVGMCGESRETIQELIEAIKKS
;
A
#
# COMPACT_ATOMS: atom_id res chain seq x y z
N MET A 1 -21.68 -1.91 -10.85
CA MET A 1 -20.22 -2.08 -10.74
C MET A 1 -19.51 -1.01 -11.56
N ASN A 2 -18.65 -0.21 -10.94
CA ASN A 2 -17.88 0.84 -11.60
C ASN A 2 -16.98 0.26 -12.71
N ARG A 3 -17.07 0.82 -13.94
CA ARG A 3 -16.32 0.34 -15.12
C ARG A 3 -14.81 0.36 -14.91
N LYS A 4 -14.29 1.31 -14.10
CA LYS A 4 -12.85 1.39 -13.76
C LYS A 4 -12.43 0.22 -12.86
N ILE A 5 -13.22 -0.07 -11.82
CA ILE A 5 -12.99 -1.21 -10.90
C ILE A 5 -12.97 -2.52 -11.68
N ALA A 6 -13.97 -2.78 -12.52
CA ALA A 6 -14.04 -4.01 -13.29
C ALA A 6 -12.83 -4.22 -14.22
N LYS A 7 -12.36 -3.13 -14.85
CA LYS A 7 -11.16 -3.17 -15.71
C LYS A 7 -9.90 -3.43 -14.89
N PHE A 8 -9.78 -2.80 -13.72
CA PHE A 8 -8.64 -2.99 -12.84
C PHE A 8 -8.57 -4.42 -12.29
N VAL A 9 -9.68 -4.98 -11.80
CA VAL A 9 -9.74 -6.36 -11.30
C VAL A 9 -9.31 -7.36 -12.37
N LYS A 10 -9.78 -7.19 -13.62
CA LYS A 10 -9.35 -8.02 -14.77
C LYS A 10 -7.86 -7.89 -15.12
N SER A 11 -7.21 -6.81 -14.72
CA SER A 11 -5.78 -6.61 -14.95
C SER A 11 -4.90 -7.28 -13.90
N LEU A 12 -5.48 -7.66 -12.75
CA LEU A 12 -4.77 -8.38 -11.70
C LEU A 12 -4.64 -9.86 -12.06
N ASN A 13 -3.48 -10.44 -11.74
CA ASN A 13 -3.23 -11.87 -11.80
C ASN A 13 -3.25 -12.49 -10.39
N GLU A 14 -3.16 -13.82 -10.32
CA GLU A 14 -3.20 -14.61 -9.09
C GLU A 14 -2.14 -14.23 -8.05
N LYS A 15 -1.01 -13.65 -8.46
CA LYS A 15 0.04 -13.17 -7.53
C LYS A 15 -0.28 -11.78 -6.99
N THR A 16 -0.85 -10.91 -7.82
CA THR A 16 -1.12 -9.50 -7.45
C THR A 16 -2.44 -9.30 -6.71
N LYS A 17 -3.46 -10.13 -6.98
CA LYS A 17 -4.76 -10.10 -6.27
C LYS A 17 -4.61 -10.13 -4.73
N PRO A 18 -3.90 -11.11 -4.13
CA PRO A 18 -3.78 -11.19 -2.67
C PRO A 18 -3.04 -9.99 -2.08
N ILE A 19 -2.01 -9.47 -2.78
CA ILE A 19 -1.26 -8.28 -2.36
C ILE A 19 -2.17 -7.05 -2.32
N VAL A 20 -2.99 -6.85 -3.37
CA VAL A 20 -3.93 -5.73 -3.44
C VAL A 20 -4.98 -5.84 -2.34
N LEU A 21 -5.51 -7.03 -2.08
CA LEU A 21 -6.44 -7.25 -0.98
C LEU A 21 -5.80 -6.91 0.36
N GLU A 22 -4.58 -7.41 0.63
CA GLU A 22 -3.88 -7.15 1.89
C GLU A 22 -3.63 -5.65 2.11
N ILE A 23 -3.34 -4.91 1.04
CA ILE A 23 -3.19 -3.45 1.05
C ILE A 23 -4.51 -2.77 1.44
N LEU A 24 -5.61 -3.12 0.77
CA LEU A 24 -6.90 -2.44 0.93
C LEU A 24 -7.59 -2.79 2.25
N GLU A 25 -7.38 -3.99 2.77
CA GLU A 25 -7.95 -4.44 4.04
C GLU A 25 -7.20 -3.89 5.26
N SER A 26 -6.01 -3.31 5.09
CA SER A 26 -5.28 -2.61 6.17
C SER A 26 -5.36 -1.10 6.00
N PRO A 27 -6.11 -0.39 6.88
CA PRO A 27 -6.12 1.07 6.91
C PRO A 27 -4.73 1.67 7.10
N THR A 28 -3.83 0.97 7.80
CA THR A 28 -2.45 1.44 8.01
C THR A 28 -1.66 1.37 6.72
N LYS A 29 -1.74 0.27 5.96
CA LYS A 29 -1.10 0.17 4.64
C LYS A 29 -1.64 1.20 3.68
N TRP A 30 -2.96 1.42 3.68
CA TRP A 30 -3.58 2.44 2.84
C TRP A 30 -3.05 3.85 3.14
N ASN A 31 -3.02 4.24 4.42
CA ASN A 31 -2.47 5.53 4.85
C ASN A 31 -0.99 5.68 4.44
N LEU A 32 -0.18 4.61 4.57
CA LEU A 32 1.22 4.63 4.17
C LEU A 32 1.38 4.82 2.65
N ILE A 33 0.58 4.13 1.85
CA ILE A 33 0.58 4.30 0.39
C ILE A 33 0.20 5.72 0.00
N GLN A 34 -0.87 6.27 0.58
CA GLN A 34 -1.27 7.65 0.33
C GLN A 34 -0.16 8.64 0.70
N PHE A 35 0.48 8.45 1.86
CA PHE A 35 1.60 9.27 2.31
C PHE A 35 2.76 9.26 1.31
N TYR A 36 3.22 8.08 0.89
CA TYR A 36 4.35 7.97 -0.03
C TYR A 36 4.00 8.41 -1.47
N LYS A 37 2.76 8.24 -1.90
CA LYS A 37 2.31 8.81 -3.19
C LYS A 37 2.29 10.33 -3.18
N ALA A 38 1.96 10.96 -2.05
CA ALA A 38 2.05 12.40 -1.89
C ALA A 38 3.50 12.88 -1.70
N ASN A 39 4.38 12.04 -1.17
CA ASN A 39 5.77 12.38 -0.82
C ASN A 39 6.75 11.31 -1.35
N PRO A 40 6.96 11.20 -2.69
CA PRO A 40 7.66 10.07 -3.29
C PRO A 40 9.16 10.00 -2.98
N PHE A 41 9.77 11.11 -2.55
CA PHE A 41 11.19 11.15 -2.17
C PHE A 41 11.42 11.02 -0.66
N SER A 42 10.36 10.78 0.11
CA SER A 42 10.46 10.63 1.56
C SER A 42 11.15 9.32 1.94
N ILE A 43 12.01 9.44 2.95
CA ILE A 43 12.75 8.33 3.55
C ILE A 43 12.48 8.39 5.06
N HIS A 44 11.92 7.32 5.61
CA HIS A 44 11.53 7.30 7.01
C HIS A 44 11.73 5.94 7.67
N THR A 45 11.88 6.00 8.99
CA THR A 45 11.76 4.83 9.85
C THR A 45 10.28 4.53 10.16
N PRO A 46 9.93 3.30 10.58
CA PRO A 46 8.59 3.00 11.07
C PRO A 46 8.12 3.92 12.19
N ARG A 47 9.04 4.34 13.08
CA ARG A 47 8.74 5.32 14.13
C ARG A 47 8.39 6.69 13.55
N GLY A 48 9.15 7.17 12.58
CA GLY A 48 8.87 8.43 11.88
C GLY A 48 7.52 8.39 11.19
N LEU A 49 7.25 7.34 10.42
CA LEU A 49 5.97 7.14 9.72
C LEU A 49 4.80 7.10 10.70
N ALA A 50 4.94 6.38 11.82
CA ALA A 50 3.91 6.27 12.85
C ALA A 50 3.50 7.62 13.44
N ASN A 51 4.45 8.52 13.66
CA ASN A 51 4.16 9.89 14.11
C ASN A 51 3.39 10.68 13.04
N ILE A 52 3.75 10.53 11.77
CA ILE A 52 3.11 11.23 10.65
C ILE A 52 1.66 10.78 10.46
N ILE A 53 1.41 9.47 10.47
CA ILE A 53 0.08 8.91 10.18
C ILE A 53 -0.79 8.70 11.44
N GLY A 54 -0.30 9.09 12.62
CA GLY A 54 -1.02 8.98 13.89
C GLY A 54 -1.34 7.53 14.27
N ARG A 55 -0.34 6.65 14.27
CA ARG A 55 -0.47 5.22 14.60
C ARG A 55 0.61 4.77 15.58
N LYS A 56 0.42 3.59 16.19
CA LYS A 56 1.44 2.99 17.07
C LYS A 56 2.64 2.50 16.25
N PRO A 57 3.89 2.79 16.66
CA PRO A 57 5.09 2.36 15.91
C PRO A 57 5.15 0.87 15.62
N SER A 58 4.77 0.01 16.56
CA SER A 58 4.76 -1.44 16.37
C SER A 58 3.78 -1.92 15.31
N ALA A 59 2.63 -1.25 15.17
CA ALA A 59 1.66 -1.54 14.11
C ALA A 59 2.22 -1.12 12.75
N VAL A 60 2.82 0.08 12.68
CA VAL A 60 3.42 0.59 11.43
C VAL A 60 4.60 -0.26 10.98
N SER A 61 5.44 -0.71 11.91
CA SER A 61 6.61 -1.55 11.59
C SER A 61 6.24 -2.80 10.82
N LYS A 62 5.19 -3.52 11.26
CA LYS A 62 4.72 -4.72 10.57
C LYS A 62 4.22 -4.41 9.16
N GLU A 63 3.47 -3.32 9.03
CA GLU A 63 2.81 -2.94 7.78
C GLU A 63 3.79 -2.41 6.74
N VAL A 64 4.79 -1.64 7.16
CA VAL A 64 5.88 -1.16 6.31
C VAL A 64 6.72 -2.34 5.80
N GLU A 65 7.00 -3.33 6.65
CA GLU A 65 7.70 -4.54 6.24
C GLU A 65 6.88 -5.39 5.26
N CYS A 66 5.56 -5.50 5.46
CA CYS A 66 4.67 -6.12 4.47
C CYS A 66 4.73 -5.40 3.12
N LEU A 67 4.64 -4.06 3.12
CA LEU A 67 4.73 -3.27 1.89
C LEU A 67 6.09 -3.39 1.21
N ALA A 68 7.18 -3.52 1.97
CA ALA A 68 8.51 -3.77 1.44
C ALA A 68 8.60 -5.15 0.77
N ARG A 69 8.12 -6.20 1.44
CA ARG A 69 8.06 -7.56 0.88
C ARG A 69 7.14 -7.66 -0.35
N ALA A 70 6.10 -6.85 -0.40
CA ALA A 70 5.20 -6.73 -1.55
C ALA A 70 5.81 -5.93 -2.73
N GLY A 71 7.03 -5.42 -2.60
CA GLY A 71 7.70 -4.62 -3.63
C GLY A 71 7.09 -3.24 -3.82
N VAL A 72 6.38 -2.70 -2.81
CA VAL A 72 5.84 -1.32 -2.83
C VAL A 72 6.85 -0.34 -2.24
N LEU A 73 7.57 -0.77 -1.21
CA LEU A 73 8.62 0.00 -0.55
C LEU A 73 9.95 -0.71 -0.72
N LYS A 74 11.03 0.05 -0.55
CA LYS A 74 12.38 -0.51 -0.45
C LYS A 74 12.95 -0.24 0.92
N LYS A 75 13.35 -1.32 1.60
CA LYS A 75 14.17 -1.25 2.81
C LYS A 75 15.60 -0.91 2.39
N ILE A 76 16.14 0.18 2.93
CA ILE A 76 17.47 0.71 2.53
C ILE A 76 18.52 0.61 3.64
N SER A 77 18.18 -0.04 4.75
CA SER A 77 19.10 -0.29 5.88
C SER A 77 19.03 -1.74 6.32
N ASP A 78 20.14 -2.27 6.84
CA ASP A 78 20.19 -3.63 7.42
C ASP A 78 19.61 -3.70 8.84
N ASN A 79 19.31 -2.55 9.45
CA ASN A 79 18.67 -2.49 10.76
C ASN A 79 17.34 -3.25 10.79
N GLU A 80 17.04 -3.88 11.91
CA GLU A 80 15.74 -4.47 12.20
C GLU A 80 14.87 -3.51 13.02
N ASP A 81 13.60 -3.86 13.20
CA ASP A 81 12.64 -3.13 14.04
C ASP A 81 12.36 -1.67 13.61
N LEU A 82 12.30 -0.76 14.59
CA LEU A 82 11.86 0.63 14.44
C LEU A 82 12.96 1.56 13.94
N SER A 83 14.21 1.09 13.83
CA SER A 83 15.34 1.84 13.27
C SER A 83 15.64 1.47 11.82
N ALA A 84 14.93 0.48 11.26
CA ALA A 84 14.92 0.20 9.84
C ALA A 84 14.45 1.44 9.04
N ILE A 85 15.05 1.68 7.88
CA ILE A 85 14.76 2.83 7.03
C ILE A 85 14.15 2.33 5.72
N TYR A 86 13.05 2.97 5.31
CA TYR A 86 12.31 2.64 4.11
C TYR A 86 12.15 3.87 3.22
N SER A 87 12.10 3.62 1.92
CA SER A 87 11.85 4.60 0.86
C SER A 87 10.76 4.11 -0.08
N TYR A 88 10.11 5.05 -0.77
CA TYR A 88 9.16 4.73 -1.83
C TYR A 88 9.89 4.45 -3.14
N ASP A 89 10.11 3.17 -3.42
CA ASP A 89 10.74 2.67 -4.64
C ASP A 89 10.01 1.39 -5.08
N PRO A 90 8.75 1.51 -5.56
CA PRO A 90 7.95 0.36 -5.94
C PRO A 90 8.51 -0.34 -7.19
N GLU A 91 8.46 -1.66 -7.20
CA GLU A 91 8.78 -2.45 -8.37
C GLU A 91 7.89 -2.09 -9.56
N LYS A 92 8.38 -2.31 -10.80
CA LYS A 92 7.67 -1.95 -12.04
C LYS A 92 6.23 -2.46 -12.10
N VAL A 93 5.97 -3.64 -11.56
CA VAL A 93 4.61 -4.23 -11.50
C VAL A 93 3.72 -3.47 -10.50
N MET A 94 4.28 -3.06 -9.36
CA MET A 94 3.56 -2.37 -8.30
C MET A 94 3.28 -0.90 -8.61
N VAL A 95 4.14 -0.22 -9.38
CA VAL A 95 3.91 1.18 -9.81
C VAL A 95 2.49 1.35 -10.38
N LYS A 96 2.14 0.57 -11.42
CA LYS A 96 0.84 0.69 -12.09
C LYS A 96 -0.32 0.33 -11.17
N ILE A 97 -0.11 -0.64 -10.29
CA ILE A 97 -1.13 -1.09 -9.34
C ILE A 97 -1.41 0.02 -8.34
N VAL A 98 -0.38 0.54 -7.68
CA VAL A 98 -0.52 1.60 -6.66
C VAL A 98 -1.11 2.87 -7.27
N ASP A 99 -0.67 3.27 -8.47
CA ASP A 99 -1.22 4.43 -9.18
C ASP A 99 -2.71 4.27 -9.47
N SER A 100 -3.11 3.06 -9.91
CA SER A 100 -4.51 2.75 -10.19
C SER A 100 -5.33 2.76 -8.90
N LEU A 101 -4.81 2.17 -7.81
CA LEU A 101 -5.48 2.17 -6.52
C LEU A 101 -5.72 3.58 -6.01
N VAL A 102 -4.68 4.42 -5.94
CA VAL A 102 -4.81 5.81 -5.44
C VAL A 102 -5.71 6.64 -6.36
N GLY A 103 -5.58 6.49 -7.68
CA GLY A 103 -6.41 7.21 -8.65
C GLY A 103 -7.89 6.80 -8.67
N MET A 104 -8.22 5.56 -8.27
CA MET A 104 -9.60 5.09 -8.17
C MET A 104 -10.20 5.37 -6.79
N CYS A 105 -9.48 4.99 -5.74
CA CYS A 105 -10.01 5.00 -4.38
C CYS A 105 -9.93 6.38 -3.74
N GLY A 106 -8.90 7.19 -4.02
CA GLY A 106 -8.70 8.48 -3.34
C GLY A 106 -8.79 8.32 -1.82
N GLU A 107 -9.77 9.00 -1.20
CA GLU A 107 -10.14 8.83 0.22
C GLU A 107 -11.50 8.12 0.41
N SER A 108 -12.13 7.65 -0.67
CA SER A 108 -13.47 7.05 -0.66
C SER A 108 -13.46 5.64 -0.08
N ARG A 109 -13.94 5.50 1.16
CA ARG A 109 -14.15 4.20 1.82
C ARG A 109 -15.10 3.29 1.05
N GLU A 110 -16.15 3.85 0.46
CA GLU A 110 -17.12 3.11 -0.35
C GLU A 110 -16.43 2.48 -1.56
N THR A 111 -15.57 3.23 -2.26
CA THR A 111 -14.83 2.72 -3.42
C THR A 111 -13.84 1.62 -3.03
N ILE A 112 -13.17 1.77 -1.88
CA ILE A 112 -12.29 0.73 -1.32
C ILE A 112 -13.08 -0.55 -1.06
N GLN A 113 -14.26 -0.45 -0.42
CA GLN A 113 -15.09 -1.61 -0.12
C GLN A 113 -15.62 -2.28 -1.40
N GLU A 114 -16.09 -1.50 -2.37
CA GLU A 114 -16.52 -2.03 -3.68
C GLU A 114 -15.40 -2.80 -4.38
N LEU A 115 -14.17 -2.28 -4.32
CA LEU A 115 -13.01 -2.92 -4.93
C LEU A 115 -12.63 -4.22 -4.21
N ILE A 116 -12.63 -4.24 -2.88
CA ILE A 116 -12.38 -5.46 -2.09
C ILE A 116 -13.39 -6.54 -2.48
N GLU A 117 -14.68 -6.21 -2.52
CA GLU A 117 -15.74 -7.14 -2.89
C GLU A 117 -15.61 -7.64 -4.34
N ALA A 118 -15.21 -6.77 -5.26
CA ALA A 118 -15.00 -7.13 -6.65
C ALA A 118 -13.82 -8.10 -6.83
N ILE A 119 -12.72 -7.90 -6.09
CA ILE A 119 -11.57 -8.82 -6.15
C ILE A 119 -11.91 -10.18 -5.53
N LYS A 120 -12.65 -10.21 -4.41
CA LYS A 120 -13.06 -11.47 -3.75
C LYS A 120 -13.98 -12.35 -4.62
N LYS A 121 -14.71 -11.75 -5.56
CA LYS A 121 -15.66 -12.43 -6.44
C LYS A 121 -15.06 -12.83 -7.80
N SER A 122 -13.79 -12.51 -8.07
CA SER A 122 -13.11 -12.70 -9.37
C SER A 122 -12.01 -13.74 -9.35
#